data_AF-A0A4Q6I8M0-F1
#
_entry.id   AF-A0A4Q6I8M0-F1
#
_cell.length_a   1.000
_cell.length_b   1.000
_cell.length_c   1.000
_cell.angle_alpha   90.00
_cell.angle_beta   90.00
_cell.angle_gamma   90.00
#
_symmetry.space_group_name_H-M   'P 1'
#
loop_
_entity.id
_entity.type
_entity.pdbx_description
1 polymer ?
#
loop_
_entity_poly.entity_id
_entity_poly.type
_entity_poly.pdbx_seq_one_letter_code
_entity_poly.pdbx_strand_id
1 'polypeptide(L)'
;MQLIFLFKDDIPTLVPKNVCKYNKALDRYESEEPNLNLTVPLGLDNPDSQFRHLYNTVFDRYCIATSVSFDYDILFLFGRNRSGVNQYIVCCITSSDLRNIIKYGLVLQPGTLISAGGMMVERPIEEHSLALFEMFCDKIKIAGNRESTRSFRIDFFNDKGECFDYKCKNAALSEISVDTAGNDVYIMSLT
;
A
#
# COMPACT_ATOMS: atom_id res chain seq x y z
N MET A 1 0.51 -11.35 -9.58
CA MET A 1 -0.54 -10.31 -9.37
C MET A 1 -0.24 -9.14 -10.30
N GLN A 2 -1.23 -8.52 -10.96
CA GLN A 2 -1.02 -7.28 -11.72
C GLN A 2 -2.12 -6.27 -11.42
N LEU A 3 -1.74 -5.16 -10.78
CA LEU A 3 -2.63 -4.06 -10.43
C LEU A 3 -2.20 -2.80 -11.17
N ILE A 4 -3.13 -1.94 -11.54
CA ILE A 4 -2.87 -0.65 -12.18
C ILE A 4 -3.34 0.44 -11.23
N PHE A 5 -2.51 1.45 -10.99
CA PHE A 5 -2.95 2.63 -10.26
C PHE A 5 -3.71 3.57 -11.17
N LEU A 6 -4.99 3.74 -10.86
CA LEU A 6 -5.98 4.54 -11.58
C LEU A 6 -6.85 5.31 -10.58
N PHE A 7 -7.84 6.03 -11.09
CA PHE A 7 -8.85 6.68 -10.27
C PHE A 7 -10.21 6.07 -10.58
N LYS A 8 -10.93 5.70 -9.54
CA LYS A 8 -12.32 5.26 -9.61
C LYS A 8 -13.16 6.33 -8.95
N ASP A 9 -14.06 6.96 -9.70
CA ASP A 9 -14.88 8.09 -9.20
C ASP A 9 -14.01 9.17 -8.52
N ASP A 10 -12.87 9.52 -9.13
CA ASP A 10 -11.84 10.46 -8.63
C ASP A 10 -11.10 10.05 -7.34
N ILE A 11 -11.24 8.79 -6.92
CA ILE A 11 -10.53 8.23 -5.77
C ILE A 11 -9.36 7.35 -6.23
N PRO A 12 -8.14 7.57 -5.71
CA PRO A 12 -6.98 6.73 -6.01
C PRO A 12 -7.26 5.25 -5.73
N THR A 13 -7.06 4.40 -6.73
CA THR A 13 -7.48 3.00 -6.69
C THR A 13 -6.48 2.11 -7.43
N LEU A 14 -6.12 0.99 -6.83
CA LEU A 14 -5.42 -0.11 -7.47
C LEU A 14 -6.46 -1.03 -8.12
N VAL A 15 -6.45 -1.10 -9.44
CA VAL A 15 -7.44 -1.85 -10.22
C VAL A 15 -6.80 -3.10 -10.84
N PRO A 16 -7.46 -4.27 -10.83
CA PRO A 16 -6.93 -5.46 -11.47
C PRO A 16 -6.73 -5.25 -12.97
N LYS A 17 -5.53 -5.56 -13.49
CA LYS A 17 -5.22 -5.30 -14.90
C LYS A 17 -6.09 -6.10 -15.88
N ASN A 18 -6.58 -7.26 -15.47
CA ASN A 18 -7.42 -8.14 -16.29
C ASN A 18 -8.81 -7.56 -16.59
N VAL A 19 -9.29 -6.58 -15.81
CA VAL A 19 -10.58 -5.90 -16.06
C VAL A 19 -10.42 -4.57 -16.80
N CYS A 20 -9.19 -4.23 -17.21
CA CYS A 20 -8.88 -2.99 -17.88
C CYS A 20 -8.38 -3.23 -19.31
N LYS A 21 -8.83 -2.38 -20.23
CA LYS A 21 -8.34 -2.31 -21.61
C LYS A 21 -7.66 -0.97 -21.82
N TYR A 22 -6.46 -1.00 -22.38
CA TYR A 22 -5.72 0.22 -22.65
C TYR A 22 -6.12 0.83 -23.99
N ASN A 23 -6.62 2.07 -23.97
CA ASN A 23 -6.97 2.84 -25.16
C ASN A 23 -5.77 3.72 -25.56
N LYS A 24 -5.04 3.28 -26.59
CA LYS A 24 -3.85 3.98 -27.10
C LYS A 24 -4.15 5.38 -27.64
N ALA A 25 -5.33 5.60 -28.21
CA ALA A 25 -5.68 6.89 -28.82
C ALA A 25 -5.91 7.97 -27.77
N LEU A 26 -6.35 7.58 -26.57
CA LEU A 26 -6.70 8.48 -25.47
C LEU A 26 -5.70 8.43 -24.31
N ASP A 27 -4.63 7.64 -24.42
CA ASP A 27 -3.62 7.39 -23.37
C ASP A 27 -4.21 7.08 -21.99
N ARG A 28 -5.21 6.20 -21.95
CA ARG A 28 -5.91 5.85 -20.71
C ARG A 28 -6.40 4.41 -20.68
N TYR A 29 -6.60 3.90 -19.48
CA TYR A 29 -7.31 2.64 -19.28
C TYR A 29 -8.82 2.88 -19.22
N GLU A 30 -9.55 1.95 -19.82
CA GLU A 30 -11.00 1.89 -19.83
C GLU A 30 -11.43 0.51 -19.32
N SER A 31 -12.64 0.40 -18.78
CA SER A 31 -13.21 -0.87 -18.35
C SER A 31 -14.64 -0.99 -18.87
N GLU A 32 -15.02 -2.20 -19.22
CA GLU A 32 -16.41 -2.56 -19.58
C GLU A 32 -17.17 -3.11 -18.36
N GLU A 33 -16.52 -3.20 -17.18
CA GLU A 33 -17.17 -3.64 -15.94
C GLU A 33 -18.21 -2.61 -15.48
N PRO A 34 -19.48 -3.00 -15.28
CA PRO A 34 -20.59 -2.07 -15.01
C PRO A 34 -20.41 -1.17 -13.77
N ASN A 35 -19.51 -1.53 -12.86
CA ASN A 35 -19.27 -0.84 -11.58
C ASN A 35 -17.84 -0.26 -11.47
N LEU A 36 -17.12 -0.12 -12.58
CA LEU A 36 -15.76 0.40 -12.62
C LEU A 36 -15.68 1.62 -13.53
N ASN A 37 -16.13 2.75 -12.99
CA ASN A 37 -16.03 4.05 -13.65
C ASN A 37 -14.63 4.62 -13.45
N LEU A 38 -13.75 4.37 -14.42
CA LEU A 38 -12.40 4.92 -14.41
C LEU A 38 -12.44 6.39 -14.80
N THR A 39 -11.92 7.24 -13.93
CA THR A 39 -11.78 8.68 -14.19
C THR A 39 -10.34 9.06 -14.43
N VAL A 40 -10.15 10.19 -15.12
CA VAL A 40 -8.86 10.87 -15.19
C VAL A 40 -8.97 12.04 -14.22
N PRO A 41 -8.19 12.05 -13.13
CA PRO A 41 -8.34 13.07 -12.10
C PRO A 41 -8.05 14.46 -12.67
N LEU A 42 -8.89 15.43 -12.30
CA LEU A 42 -8.66 16.84 -12.58
C LEU A 42 -7.33 17.26 -11.93
N GLY A 43 -6.40 17.79 -12.71
CA GLY A 43 -5.06 18.14 -12.21
C GLY A 43 -4.04 17.02 -12.31
N LEU A 44 -4.25 15.98 -13.13
CA LEU A 44 -3.14 15.09 -13.54
C LEU A 44 -1.99 15.88 -14.18
N ASP A 45 -2.31 16.97 -14.87
CA ASP A 45 -1.33 17.90 -15.44
C ASP A 45 -0.71 18.84 -14.40
N ASN A 46 -1.26 18.90 -13.18
CA ASN A 46 -0.68 19.66 -12.09
C ASN A 46 0.59 18.94 -11.60
N PRO A 47 1.78 19.57 -11.67
CA PRO A 47 3.01 18.99 -11.16
C PRO A 47 2.97 18.68 -9.66
N ASP A 48 2.10 19.36 -8.89
CA ASP A 48 2.00 19.19 -7.44
C ASP A 48 1.06 18.04 -7.03
N SER A 49 0.41 17.36 -7.98
CA SER A 49 -0.44 16.22 -7.67
C SER A 49 0.40 15.01 -7.23
N GLN A 50 0.29 14.65 -5.94
CA GLN A 50 1.05 13.57 -5.29
C GLN A 50 0.95 12.20 -6.00
N PHE A 51 -0.10 11.99 -6.79
CA PHE A 51 -0.38 10.72 -7.47
C PHE A 51 -0.14 10.75 -8.97
N ARG A 52 0.22 11.89 -9.55
CA ARG A 52 0.47 12.03 -10.99
C ARG A 52 1.44 10.99 -11.51
N HIS A 53 2.55 10.79 -10.82
CA HIS A 53 3.62 9.87 -11.26
C HIS A 53 3.24 8.39 -11.16
N LEU A 54 2.20 8.08 -10.38
CA LEU A 54 1.68 6.74 -10.20
C LEU A 54 0.60 6.40 -11.24
N TYR A 55 -0.05 7.40 -11.83
CA TYR A 55 -1.11 7.16 -12.81
C TYR A 55 -0.62 6.28 -13.97
N ASN A 56 -1.43 5.29 -14.33
CA ASN A 56 -1.11 4.25 -15.32
C ASN A 56 0.08 3.33 -14.96
N THR A 57 0.60 3.38 -13.73
CA THR A 57 1.64 2.46 -13.27
C THR A 57 1.07 1.07 -13.12
N VAL A 58 1.76 0.09 -13.69
CA VAL A 58 1.44 -1.33 -13.52
C VAL A 58 2.35 -1.90 -12.45
N PHE A 59 1.76 -2.35 -11.34
CA PHE A 59 2.40 -3.04 -10.24
C PHE A 59 2.27 -4.55 -10.45
N ASP A 60 3.39 -5.23 -10.61
CA ASP A 60 3.45 -6.66 -10.94
C ASP A 60 4.33 -7.47 -9.98
N ARG A 61 5.06 -6.80 -9.09
CA ARG A 61 5.84 -7.38 -8.02
C ARG A 61 5.37 -6.86 -6.68
N TYR A 62 5.51 -7.66 -5.63
CA TYR A 62 5.13 -7.24 -4.29
C TYR A 62 5.93 -7.97 -3.20
N CYS A 63 5.98 -7.36 -2.03
CA CYS A 63 6.39 -7.99 -0.78
C CYS A 63 5.32 -7.70 0.28
N ILE A 64 5.26 -8.54 1.30
CA ILE A 64 4.34 -8.40 2.43
C ILE A 64 5.15 -8.44 3.71
N ALA A 65 4.91 -7.47 4.59
CA ALA A 65 5.34 -7.55 5.97
C ALA A 65 4.13 -7.84 6.85
N THR A 66 4.22 -8.88 7.67
CA THR A 66 3.11 -9.34 8.52
C THR A 66 3.60 -9.57 9.94
N SER A 67 2.69 -9.44 10.91
CA SER A 67 2.92 -9.79 12.30
C SER A 67 1.68 -10.43 12.87
N VAL A 68 1.86 -11.47 13.68
CA VAL A 68 0.77 -12.11 14.45
C VAL A 68 0.08 -11.17 15.43
N SER A 69 0.67 -10.00 15.68
CA SER A 69 0.15 -8.99 16.59
C SER A 69 -0.61 -7.86 15.89
N PHE A 70 -0.61 -7.82 14.56
CA PHE A 70 -1.29 -6.79 13.78
C PHE A 70 -2.52 -7.39 13.10
N ASP A 71 -3.62 -6.65 13.08
CA ASP A 71 -4.83 -7.02 12.32
C ASP A 71 -4.76 -6.63 10.84
N TYR A 72 -3.58 -6.14 10.42
CA TYR A 72 -3.29 -5.74 9.05
C TYR A 72 -1.90 -6.23 8.64
N ASP A 73 -1.75 -6.45 7.33
CA ASP A 73 -0.48 -6.66 6.67
C ASP A 73 -0.04 -5.37 5.97
N ILE A 74 1.27 -5.19 5.83
CA ILE A 74 1.84 -4.08 5.06
C ILE A 74 2.23 -4.61 3.69
N LEU A 75 1.57 -4.09 2.67
CA LEU A 75 1.79 -4.46 1.28
C LEU A 75 2.74 -3.44 0.63
N PHE A 76 3.86 -3.94 0.14
CA PHE A 76 4.80 -3.20 -0.69
C PHE A 76 4.55 -3.61 -2.14
N LEU A 77 4.10 -2.69 -2.97
CA LEU A 77 3.87 -2.90 -4.39
C LEU A 77 4.98 -2.23 -5.17
N PHE A 78 5.51 -2.94 -6.17
CA PHE A 78 6.53 -2.44 -7.07
C PHE A 78 6.08 -2.60 -8.51
N GLY A 79 6.32 -1.56 -9.30
CA GLY A 79 5.82 -1.47 -10.65
C GLY A 79 6.60 -0.49 -11.50
N ARG A 80 6.13 -0.30 -12.73
CA ARG A 80 6.74 0.63 -13.67
C ARG A 80 5.66 1.45 -14.37
N ASN A 81 5.90 2.76 -14.46
CA ASN A 81 5.02 3.65 -15.21
C ASN A 81 5.33 3.59 -16.71
N ARG A 82 4.51 4.26 -17.53
CA ARG A 82 4.68 4.24 -19.01
C ARG A 82 5.99 4.87 -19.49
N SER A 83 6.59 5.75 -18.70
CA SER A 83 7.91 6.35 -18.96
C SER A 83 9.08 5.43 -18.62
N GLY A 84 8.81 4.21 -18.13
CA GLY A 84 9.83 3.26 -17.75
C GLY A 84 10.41 3.47 -16.35
N VAL A 85 9.89 4.43 -15.58
CA VAL A 85 10.36 4.73 -14.23
C VAL A 85 9.73 3.75 -13.24
N ASN A 86 10.58 3.11 -12.43
CA ASN A 86 10.14 2.23 -11.36
C ASN A 86 9.41 3.03 -10.28
N GLN A 87 8.29 2.50 -9.79
CA GLN A 87 7.42 3.13 -8.80
C GLN A 87 7.13 2.14 -7.67
N TYR A 88 6.83 2.67 -6.49
CA TYR A 88 6.40 1.90 -5.35
C TYR A 88 5.14 2.48 -4.70
N ILE A 89 4.38 1.61 -4.04
CA ILE A 89 3.32 1.95 -3.10
C ILE A 89 3.52 1.10 -1.84
N VAL A 90 3.35 1.71 -0.67
CA VAL A 90 3.29 1.04 0.63
C VAL A 90 1.92 1.33 1.22
N CYS A 91 1.14 0.30 1.48
CA CYS A 91 -0.19 0.43 2.09
C CYS A 91 -0.47 -0.65 3.13
N CYS A 92 -1.36 -0.33 4.07
CA CYS A 92 -1.92 -1.31 4.99
C CYS A 92 -3.12 -2.00 4.34
N ILE A 93 -3.21 -3.31 4.49
CA ILE A 93 -4.34 -4.11 4.04
C ILE A 93 -4.81 -4.97 5.21
N THR A 94 -6.11 -5.26 5.32
CA THR A 94 -6.58 -6.19 6.36
C THR A 94 -5.86 -7.52 6.22
N SER A 95 -5.49 -8.15 7.33
CA SER A 95 -4.74 -9.42 7.29
C SER A 95 -5.48 -10.45 6.45
N SER A 96 -4.73 -11.17 5.61
CA SER A 96 -5.27 -12.17 4.66
C SER A 96 -6.15 -11.63 3.51
N ASP A 97 -6.22 -10.31 3.30
CA ASP A 97 -7.07 -9.71 2.26
C ASP A 97 -6.42 -9.67 0.86
N LEU A 98 -5.16 -10.09 0.73
CA LEU A 98 -4.42 -10.07 -0.54
C LEU A 98 -5.19 -10.71 -1.71
N ARG A 99 -5.90 -11.81 -1.46
CA ARG A 99 -6.69 -12.50 -2.49
C ARG A 99 -7.82 -11.61 -3.02
N ASN A 100 -8.48 -10.87 -2.14
CA ASN A 100 -9.56 -9.95 -2.55
C ASN A 100 -8.99 -8.77 -3.32
N ILE A 101 -7.85 -8.23 -2.90
CA ILE A 101 -7.15 -7.16 -3.62
C ILE A 101 -6.78 -7.60 -5.04
N ILE A 102 -6.25 -8.81 -5.20
CA ILE A 102 -5.94 -9.36 -6.53
C ILE A 102 -7.18 -9.43 -7.42
N LYS A 103 -8.34 -9.79 -6.85
CA LYS A 103 -9.57 -10.05 -7.59
C LYS A 103 -10.38 -8.78 -7.88
N TYR A 104 -10.45 -7.86 -6.93
CA TYR A 104 -11.38 -6.73 -6.95
C TYR A 104 -10.66 -5.38 -6.92
N GLY A 105 -9.35 -5.36 -6.68
CA GLY A 105 -8.59 -4.14 -6.47
C GLY A 105 -8.64 -3.63 -5.04
N LEU A 106 -8.08 -2.45 -4.83
CA LEU A 106 -8.03 -1.76 -3.55
C LEU A 106 -8.23 -0.26 -3.76
N VAL A 107 -9.27 0.29 -3.13
CA VAL A 107 -9.45 1.75 -3.03
C VAL A 107 -8.51 2.26 -1.93
N LEU A 108 -7.66 3.23 -2.26
CA LEU A 108 -6.69 3.79 -1.32
C LEU A 108 -7.36 4.90 -0.50
N GLN A 109 -8.13 4.51 0.49
CA GLN A 109 -8.81 5.43 1.40
C GLN A 109 -7.80 6.10 2.36
N PRO A 110 -8.18 7.23 2.99
CA PRO A 110 -7.38 7.81 4.06
C PRO A 110 -7.03 6.76 5.13
N GLY A 111 -5.74 6.63 5.46
CA GLY A 111 -5.24 5.62 6.40
C GLY A 111 -4.83 4.28 5.77
N THR A 112 -5.21 3.99 4.52
CA THR A 112 -4.74 2.80 3.79
C THR A 112 -3.33 3.02 3.24
N LEU A 113 -3.04 4.20 2.70
CA LEU A 113 -1.75 4.52 2.09
C LEU A 113 -0.74 5.02 3.15
N ILE A 114 0.42 4.37 3.24
CA ILE A 114 1.54 4.83 4.08
C ILE A 114 2.47 5.74 3.27
N SER A 115 2.84 5.32 2.06
CA SER A 115 3.79 6.04 1.21
C SER A 115 3.68 5.58 -0.25
N ALA A 116 4.10 6.44 -1.18
CA ALA A 116 4.25 6.09 -2.59
C ALA A 116 5.28 7.00 -3.28
N GLY A 117 5.88 6.53 -4.37
CA GLY A 117 6.77 7.37 -5.15
C GLY A 117 7.62 6.61 -6.17
N GLY A 118 8.55 7.34 -6.79
CA GLY A 118 9.52 6.77 -7.73
C GLY A 118 10.71 6.11 -7.04
N MET A 119 11.24 5.06 -7.66
CA MET A 119 12.45 4.37 -7.22
C MET A 119 13.62 4.83 -8.09
N MET A 120 14.56 5.54 -7.48
CA MET A 120 15.73 6.11 -8.18
C MET A 120 16.90 5.12 -8.30
N VAL A 121 16.91 4.08 -7.46
CA VAL A 121 18.01 3.09 -7.42
C VAL A 121 17.45 1.72 -7.78
N GLU A 122 18.09 1.03 -8.72
CA GLU A 122 17.78 -0.36 -9.01
C GLU A 122 18.38 -1.25 -7.92
N ARG A 123 17.50 -1.94 -7.18
CA ARG A 123 17.86 -2.96 -6.17
C ARG A 123 16.80 -4.07 -6.21
N PRO A 124 17.10 -5.26 -5.67
CA PRO A 124 16.08 -6.26 -5.41
C PRO A 124 14.91 -5.68 -4.62
N ILE A 125 13.69 -6.12 -4.92
CA ILE A 125 12.48 -5.61 -4.26
C ILE A 125 12.49 -5.93 -2.77
N GLU A 126 13.15 -7.02 -2.38
CA GLU A 126 13.35 -7.45 -1.00
C GLU A 126 14.13 -6.39 -0.22
N GLU A 127 15.28 -5.95 -0.74
CA GLU A 127 16.09 -4.90 -0.11
C GLU A 127 15.34 -3.57 -0.04
N HIS A 128 14.60 -3.22 -1.09
CA HIS A 128 13.78 -2.00 -1.10
C HIS A 128 12.64 -2.05 -0.11
N SER A 129 12.01 -3.21 0.07
CA SER A 129 10.94 -3.39 1.05
C SER A 129 11.45 -3.15 2.48
N LEU A 130 12.64 -3.66 2.79
CA LEU A 130 13.28 -3.43 4.09
C LEU A 130 13.64 -1.95 4.30
N ALA A 131 14.21 -1.30 3.27
CA ALA A 131 14.55 0.11 3.35
C ALA A 131 13.29 1.00 3.53
N LEU A 132 12.23 0.73 2.75
CA LEU A 132 10.95 1.43 2.88
C LEU A 132 10.31 1.19 4.25
N PHE A 133 10.40 -0.03 4.77
CA PHE A 133 9.89 -0.33 6.11
C PHE A 133 10.62 0.50 7.17
N GLU A 134 11.97 0.51 7.17
CA GLU A 134 12.73 1.29 8.14
C GLU A 134 12.46 2.81 8.03
N MET A 135 12.16 3.30 6.83
CA MET A 135 11.83 4.72 6.60
C MET A 135 10.45 5.15 7.14
N PHE A 136 9.51 4.21 7.27
CA PHE A 136 8.12 4.53 7.60
C PHE A 136 7.57 3.72 8.77
N CYS A 137 8.40 2.94 9.47
CA CYS A 137 7.92 2.09 10.55
C CYS A 137 7.36 2.90 11.72
N ASP A 138 7.91 4.10 11.96
CA ASP A 138 7.41 5.06 12.95
C ASP A 138 5.97 5.55 12.67
N LYS A 139 5.53 5.51 11.42
CA LYS A 139 4.16 5.84 11.00
C LYS A 139 3.17 4.71 11.21
N ILE A 140 3.65 3.50 11.51
CA ILE A 140 2.81 2.33 11.78
C ILE A 140 2.23 2.48 13.19
N LYS A 141 0.91 2.63 13.25
CA LYS A 141 0.14 2.75 14.50
C LYS A 141 -0.52 1.42 14.84
N ILE A 142 -0.40 1.00 16.09
CA ILE A 142 -0.96 -0.23 16.64
C ILE A 142 -1.91 0.17 17.75
N ALA A 143 -3.20 -0.13 17.59
CA ALA A 143 -4.19 0.10 18.63
C ALA A 143 -4.22 -1.09 19.61
N GLY A 144 -4.36 -0.81 20.90
CA GLY A 144 -4.47 -1.82 21.94
C GLY A 144 -5.26 -1.33 23.15
N ASN A 145 -5.66 -2.26 24.01
CA ASN A 145 -6.43 -1.97 25.24
C ASN A 145 -5.56 -1.87 26.49
N ARG A 146 -4.24 -1.84 26.33
CA ARG A 146 -3.26 -1.73 27.43
C ARG A 146 -2.07 -0.91 27.00
N GLU A 147 -1.57 -0.10 27.93
CA GLU A 147 -0.25 0.51 27.85
C GLU A 147 0.82 -0.55 28.13
N SER A 148 1.38 -1.16 27.09
CA SER A 148 2.54 -2.03 27.26
C SER A 148 3.48 -1.91 26.07
N THR A 149 4.71 -1.48 26.34
CA THR A 149 5.84 -1.60 25.41
C THR A 149 6.02 -3.07 25.10
N ARG A 150 5.82 -3.46 23.84
CA ARG A 150 6.03 -4.82 23.36
C ARG A 150 7.03 -4.80 22.22
N SER A 151 7.84 -5.85 22.16
CA SER A 151 8.63 -6.15 20.98
C SER A 151 7.77 -6.96 20.02
N PHE A 152 7.64 -6.48 18.79
CA PHE A 152 6.89 -7.09 17.71
C PHE A 152 7.85 -7.71 16.72
N ARG A 153 7.62 -8.97 16.36
CA ARG A 153 8.27 -9.61 15.23
C ARG A 153 7.45 -9.35 13.98
N ILE A 154 8.09 -8.80 12.96
CA ILE A 154 7.54 -8.57 11.62
C ILE A 154 8.30 -9.47 10.66
N ASP A 155 7.61 -10.39 10.01
CA ASP A 155 8.17 -11.30 9.01
C ASP A 155 7.89 -10.77 7.60
N PHE A 156 8.86 -10.89 6.70
CA PHE A 156 8.80 -10.37 5.33
C PHE A 156 8.77 -11.50 4.31
N PHE A 157 7.77 -11.45 3.42
CA PHE A 157 7.54 -12.44 2.38
C PHE A 157 7.58 -11.79 1.01
N ASN A 158 8.24 -12.43 0.05
CA ASN A 158 8.25 -11.97 -1.34
C ASN A 158 7.03 -12.51 -2.12
N ASP A 159 6.92 -12.14 -3.40
CA ASP A 159 5.82 -12.56 -4.27
C ASP A 159 5.84 -14.05 -4.65
N LYS A 160 6.87 -14.80 -4.26
CA LYS A 160 6.93 -16.26 -4.35
C LYS A 160 6.45 -16.95 -3.07
N GLY A 161 6.14 -16.19 -2.02
CA GLY A 161 5.78 -16.71 -0.71
C GLY A 161 6.97 -17.15 0.14
N GLU A 162 8.19 -16.79 -0.25
CA GLU A 162 9.40 -17.08 0.52
C GLU A 162 9.58 -16.03 1.61
N CYS A 163 9.76 -16.47 2.87
CA CYS A 163 10.18 -15.60 3.95
C CYS A 163 11.67 -15.27 3.75
N PHE A 164 11.98 -13.99 3.51
CA PHE A 164 13.35 -13.57 3.17
C PHE A 164 14.04 -12.78 4.28
N ASP A 165 13.28 -12.20 5.22
CA ASP A 165 13.84 -11.49 6.39
C ASP A 165 12.77 -11.39 7.51
N TYR A 166 13.22 -11.01 8.70
CA TYR A 166 12.36 -10.58 9.79
C TYR A 166 13.00 -9.41 10.55
N LYS A 167 12.17 -8.55 11.15
CA LYS A 167 12.60 -7.47 12.04
C LYS A 167 11.90 -7.58 13.38
N CYS A 168 12.62 -7.22 14.43
CA CYS A 168 12.04 -7.01 15.75
C CYS A 168 12.01 -5.50 16.03
N LYS A 169 10.82 -4.95 16.25
CA LYS A 169 10.62 -3.53 16.57
C LYS A 169 9.94 -3.40 17.92
N ASN A 170 10.34 -2.41 18.69
CA ASN A 170 9.59 -2.07 19.89
C ASN A 170 8.43 -1.17 19.50
N ALA A 171 7.46 -0.97 20.39
CA ALA A 171 6.50 0.10 20.23
C ALA A 171 6.45 0.96 21.49
N ALA A 172 6.35 2.27 21.30
CA ALA A 172 6.14 3.25 22.35
C ALA A 172 4.73 3.82 22.25
N LEU A 173 4.15 4.18 23.38
CA LEU A 173 2.85 4.85 23.41
C LEU A 173 2.98 6.21 22.71
N SER A 174 2.11 6.46 21.73
CA SER A 174 2.07 7.72 20.99
C SER A 174 0.83 8.53 21.29
N GLU A 175 -0.31 7.88 21.53
CA GLU A 175 -1.60 8.55 21.71
C GLU A 175 -2.55 7.68 22.54
N ILE A 176 -3.48 8.30 23.28
CA ILE A 176 -4.61 7.64 23.93
C ILE A 176 -5.87 8.24 23.36
N SER A 177 -6.77 7.41 22.85
CA SER A 177 -8.08 7.81 22.35
C SER A 177 -9.19 7.05 23.09
N VAL A 178 -10.45 7.41 22.86
CA VAL A 178 -11.61 6.76 23.48
C VAL A 178 -12.47 6.16 22.37
N ASP A 179 -12.82 4.87 22.50
CA ASP A 179 -13.69 4.18 21.54
C ASP A 179 -15.17 4.61 21.67
N THR A 180 -16.01 4.09 20.79
CA THR A 180 -17.46 4.39 20.79
C THR A 180 -18.21 3.83 22.00
N ALA A 181 -17.61 2.88 22.74
CA ALA A 181 -18.14 2.31 23.97
C ALA A 181 -17.61 3.04 25.23
N GLY A 182 -16.74 4.04 25.07
CA GLY A 182 -16.16 4.81 26.16
C GLY A 182 -14.90 4.19 26.78
N ASN A 183 -14.29 3.19 26.15
CA ASN A 183 -13.05 2.58 26.63
C ASN A 183 -11.81 3.30 26.09
N ASP A 184 -10.77 3.39 26.90
CA ASP A 184 -9.46 3.89 26.47
C ASP A 184 -8.84 2.94 25.44
N VAL A 185 -8.37 3.52 24.34
CA VAL A 185 -7.61 2.87 23.28
C VAL A 185 -6.22 3.49 23.24
N TYR A 186 -5.22 2.66 23.51
CA TYR A 186 -3.81 3.05 23.50
C TYR A 186 -3.27 2.83 22.09
N ILE A 187 -2.81 3.90 21.47
CA ILE A 187 -2.19 3.89 20.15
C ILE A 187 -0.68 3.91 20.36
N MET A 188 -0.02 2.86 19.88
CA MET A 188 1.42 2.66 19.96
C MET A 188 2.03 2.88 18.58
N SER A 189 3.20 3.51 18.51
CA SER A 189 4.00 3.65 17.30
C SER A 189 5.23 2.74 17.37
N LEU A 190 5.59 2.08 16.27
CA LEU A 190 6.83 1.30 16.23
C LEU A 190 8.07 2.19 16.35
N THR A 191 9.12 1.66 16.99
CA THR A 191 10.44 2.30 17.20
C THR A 191 11.55 1.30 16.90
#